data_AF-A0A5P9JGU9-F1
#
_entry.id   AF-A0A5P9JGU9-F1
#
_cell.length_a   1.000
_cell.length_b   1.000
_cell.length_c   1.000
_cell.angle_alpha   90.00
_cell.angle_beta   90.00
_cell.angle_gamma   90.00
#
_symmetry.space_group_name_H-M   'P 1'
#
loop_
_entity.id
_entity.type
_entity.pdbx_description
1 polymer ?
#
loop_
_entity_poly.entity_id
_entity_poly.type
_entity_poly.pdbx_seq_one_letter_code
_entity_poly.pdbx_strand_id
1 'polypeptide(L)'
;MSPIRAFVILISLLALSACGQKSKFRTYDGPQVTRVVVYKAEREMYLLHHNRVLESYDIGLGFAPEGDKKIEGDGRTPEGDYLIDRRNPNSRYHLSIGVSYPNDEDRAEAKALGKPTGGDIFIHGRGPRYQKGAPRDWTWGCIAVTDREIEDIYAMVQNGTPISIYAQKPVVVAAPAAELAAGDAVVVQPTPAPDAQVAPPSPAPSDVMPMDQLPVLSLGPDGAPLAATPVADAQ
;
A
#
# COMPACT_ATOMS: atom_id res chain seq x y z
N MET A 1 55.18 30.02 4.10
CA MET A 1 54.25 29.33 3.17
C MET A 1 53.89 30.31 2.07
N SER A 2 53.92 29.90 0.78
CA SER A 2 53.59 30.81 -0.32
C SER A 2 52.13 31.29 -0.21
N PRO A 3 51.82 32.57 -0.46
CA PRO A 3 50.44 33.10 -0.39
C PRO A 3 49.50 32.34 -1.33
N ILE A 4 50.03 31.78 -2.43
CA ILE A 4 49.31 30.94 -3.38
C ILE A 4 48.89 29.61 -2.74
N ARG A 5 49.73 29.01 -1.90
CA ARG A 5 49.42 27.76 -1.19
C ARG A 5 48.37 27.95 -0.10
N ALA A 6 48.41 29.09 0.60
CA ALA A 6 47.40 29.44 1.60
C ALA A 6 46.02 29.68 0.94
N PHE A 7 46.00 30.32 -0.24
CA PHE A 7 44.77 30.60 -0.98
C PHE A 7 44.14 29.34 -1.58
N VAL A 8 44.94 28.41 -2.10
CA VAL A 8 44.45 27.12 -2.62
C VAL A 8 43.85 26.26 -1.49
N ILE A 9 44.48 26.21 -0.31
CA ILE A 9 43.94 25.46 0.84
C ILE A 9 42.62 26.07 1.34
N LEU A 10 42.49 27.40 1.34
CA LEU A 10 41.26 28.09 1.75
C LEU A 10 40.10 27.86 0.77
N ILE A 11 40.36 27.83 -0.54
CA ILE A 11 39.36 27.49 -1.56
C ILE A 11 38.95 26.01 -1.49
N SER A 12 39.90 25.10 -1.25
CA SER A 12 39.60 23.68 -1.08
C SER A 12 38.75 23.38 0.17
N LEU A 13 38.92 24.13 1.26
CA LEU A 13 38.09 23.99 2.47
C LEU A 13 36.67 24.56 2.29
N LEU A 14 36.49 25.59 1.46
CA LEU A 14 35.17 26.17 1.14
C LEU A 14 34.36 25.30 0.14
N ALA A 15 35.03 24.48 -0.69
CA ALA A 15 34.38 23.63 -1.68
C ALA A 15 33.77 22.33 -1.10
N LEU A 16 34.09 21.95 0.15
CA LEU A 16 33.58 20.72 0.77
C LEU A 16 32.17 20.85 1.39
N SER A 17 31.59 22.05 1.44
CA SER A 17 30.34 22.30 2.19
C SER A 17 29.05 22.14 1.36
N ALA A 18 29.13 21.84 0.06
CA ALA A 18 27.99 21.98 -0.86
C ALA A 18 27.26 20.68 -1.25
N CYS A 19 27.61 19.51 -0.69
CA CYS A 19 26.95 18.25 -0.99
C CYS A 19 26.19 17.66 0.22
N GLY A 20 25.32 18.46 0.85
CA GLY A 20 24.35 17.90 1.80
C GLY A 20 23.32 17.08 1.03
N GLN A 21 23.38 15.74 1.11
CA GLN A 21 22.34 14.89 0.56
C GLN A 21 21.00 15.28 1.21
N LYS A 22 19.98 15.57 0.40
CA LYS A 22 18.63 15.87 0.89
C LYS A 22 18.13 14.68 1.70
N SER A 23 17.83 14.90 2.98
CA SER A 23 17.28 13.87 3.87
C SER A 23 15.93 13.38 3.34
N LYS A 24 15.73 12.06 3.35
CA LYS A 24 14.41 11.44 3.10
C LYS A 24 13.45 11.58 4.28
N PHE A 25 13.95 11.90 5.46
CA PHE A 25 13.10 12.12 6.63
C PHE A 25 12.61 13.57 6.63
N ARG A 26 11.31 13.74 6.37
CA ARG A 26 10.62 15.03 6.46
C ARG A 26 10.13 15.25 7.89
N THR A 27 9.94 16.51 8.24
CA THR A 27 9.21 16.92 9.44
C THR A 27 7.82 17.40 9.07
N TYR A 28 6.87 17.18 9.97
CA TYR A 28 5.49 17.61 9.81
C TYR A 28 4.98 18.18 11.13
N ASP A 29 4.59 19.46 11.08
CA ASP A 29 4.12 20.21 12.26
C ASP A 29 2.62 20.60 12.12
N GLY A 30 1.90 19.96 11.20
CA GLY A 30 0.48 20.21 10.97
C GLY A 30 -0.46 19.38 11.87
N PRO A 31 -1.78 19.41 11.60
CA PRO A 31 -2.76 18.63 12.36
C PRO A 31 -2.46 17.12 12.33
N GLN A 32 -2.64 16.44 13.46
CA GLN A 32 -2.40 15.00 13.55
C GLN A 32 -3.22 14.21 12.51
N VAL A 33 -2.61 13.21 11.86
CA VAL A 33 -3.38 12.20 11.12
C VAL A 33 -4.07 11.29 12.13
N THR A 34 -5.39 11.36 12.19
CA THR A 34 -6.21 10.55 13.11
C THR A 34 -6.70 9.25 12.47
N ARG A 35 -6.68 9.15 11.13
CA ARG A 35 -7.05 7.93 10.40
C ARG A 35 -6.45 7.94 8.99
N VAL A 36 -6.07 6.76 8.50
CA VAL A 36 -5.80 6.48 7.09
C VAL A 36 -7.01 5.76 6.50
N VAL A 37 -7.47 6.17 5.32
CA VAL A 37 -8.55 5.49 4.61
C VAL A 37 -8.07 5.11 3.23
N VAL A 38 -8.28 3.86 2.84
CA VAL A 38 -7.89 3.32 1.54
C VAL A 38 -9.13 2.82 0.81
N TYR A 39 -9.27 3.19 -0.46
CA TYR A 39 -10.29 2.67 -1.35
C TYR A 39 -9.63 1.97 -2.54
N LYS A 40 -9.81 0.66 -2.63
CA LYS A 40 -9.05 -0.19 -3.55
C LYS A 40 -9.47 0.01 -5.01
N ALA A 41 -10.76 0.06 -5.30
CA ALA A 41 -11.28 0.22 -6.65
C ALA A 41 -10.87 1.56 -7.28
N GLU A 42 -10.83 2.62 -6.49
CA GLU A 42 -10.42 3.96 -6.91
C GLU A 42 -8.90 4.14 -6.90
N ARG A 43 -8.18 3.23 -6.24
CA ARG A 43 -6.73 3.31 -6.01
C ARG A 43 -6.33 4.64 -5.37
N GLU A 44 -7.06 4.99 -4.32
CA GLU A 44 -6.85 6.20 -3.54
C GLU A 44 -6.64 5.89 -2.07
N MET A 45 -5.74 6.64 -1.45
CA MET A 45 -5.53 6.68 -0.01
C MET A 45 -5.65 8.11 0.50
N TYR A 46 -6.33 8.28 1.63
CA TYR A 46 -6.54 9.55 2.29
C TYR A 46 -5.94 9.54 3.70
N LEU A 47 -5.28 10.65 4.06
CA LEU A 47 -4.89 10.93 5.44
C LEU A 47 -5.87 11.94 6.03
N LEU A 48 -6.56 11.56 7.11
CA LEU A 48 -7.62 12.37 7.72
C LEU A 48 -7.18 12.94 9.05
N HIS A 49 -7.62 14.17 9.32
CA HIS A 49 -7.74 14.73 10.67
C HIS A 49 -9.22 14.84 11.00
N HIS A 50 -9.72 13.93 11.84
CA HIS A 50 -11.14 13.68 12.07
C HIS A 50 -11.89 13.47 10.75
N ASN A 51 -12.72 14.44 10.36
CA ASN A 51 -13.55 14.36 9.15
C ASN A 51 -12.97 15.17 7.99
N ARG A 52 -11.77 15.73 8.14
CA ARG A 52 -11.11 16.54 7.13
C ARG A 52 -9.98 15.75 6.48
N VAL A 53 -9.98 15.73 5.15
CA VAL A 53 -8.84 15.23 4.36
C VAL A 53 -7.69 16.23 4.47
N LEU A 54 -6.54 15.75 4.93
CA LEU A 54 -5.27 16.50 4.93
C LEU A 54 -4.55 16.29 3.60
N GLU A 55 -4.42 15.04 3.17
CA GLU A 55 -3.70 14.63 1.96
C GLU A 55 -4.41 13.45 1.29
N SER A 56 -4.19 13.32 -0.02
CA SER A 56 -4.68 12.23 -0.86
C SER A 56 -3.59 11.72 -1.78
N TYR A 57 -3.51 10.40 -1.97
CA TYR A 57 -2.48 9.76 -2.78
C TYR A 57 -3.09 8.75 -3.74
N ASP A 58 -2.56 8.73 -4.96
CA ASP A 58 -2.70 7.60 -5.86
C ASP A 58 -1.88 6.41 -5.34
N ILE A 59 -2.48 5.23 -5.27
CA ILE A 59 -1.81 4.02 -4.78
C ILE A 59 -1.72 2.93 -5.84
N GLY A 60 -0.74 2.05 -5.68
CA GLY A 60 -0.68 0.72 -6.28
C GLY A 60 -0.96 -0.35 -5.24
N LEU A 61 -1.60 -1.44 -5.64
CA LEU A 61 -2.00 -2.53 -4.75
C LEU A 61 -1.25 -3.83 -5.06
N GLY A 62 -1.67 -4.90 -4.40
CA GLY A 62 -1.32 -6.25 -4.79
C GLY A 62 -1.75 -6.58 -6.22
N PHE A 63 -0.99 -7.44 -6.91
CA PHE A 63 -1.22 -7.78 -8.33
C PHE A 63 -2.59 -8.43 -8.61
N ALA A 64 -3.28 -8.92 -7.59
CA ALA A 64 -4.69 -9.31 -7.63
C ALA A 64 -5.50 -8.31 -6.78
N PRO A 65 -5.75 -7.09 -7.26
CA PRO A 65 -6.25 -5.99 -6.42
C PRO A 65 -7.71 -6.15 -5.98
N GLU A 66 -8.47 -7.04 -6.64
CA GLU A 66 -9.88 -7.26 -6.38
C GLU A 66 -10.11 -8.27 -5.24
N GLY A 67 -10.99 -7.89 -4.32
CA GLY A 67 -11.41 -8.70 -3.19
C GLY A 67 -10.41 -8.75 -2.05
N ASP A 68 -10.89 -9.19 -0.89
CA ASP A 68 -10.13 -9.25 0.34
C ASP A 68 -9.05 -10.35 0.34
N LYS A 69 -7.94 -10.07 1.03
CA LYS A 69 -6.83 -11.00 1.24
C LYS A 69 -7.28 -12.11 2.18
N LYS A 70 -7.14 -13.36 1.75
CA LYS A 70 -7.56 -14.53 2.54
C LYS A 70 -6.39 -15.42 2.96
N ILE A 71 -5.33 -15.47 2.17
CA ILE A 71 -4.19 -16.37 2.39
C ILE A 71 -2.88 -15.75 1.92
N GLU A 72 -1.76 -16.33 2.35
CA GLU A 72 -0.44 -16.00 1.84
C GLU A 72 -0.36 -16.23 0.32
N GLY A 73 0.27 -15.29 -0.40
CA GLY A 73 0.53 -15.41 -1.83
C GLY A 73 -0.65 -15.17 -2.78
N ASP A 74 -1.85 -14.86 -2.27
CA ASP A 74 -3.03 -14.57 -3.12
C ASP A 74 -2.94 -13.23 -3.90
N GLY A 75 -1.91 -12.42 -3.64
CA GLY A 75 -1.68 -11.16 -4.33
C GLY A 75 -2.65 -10.05 -3.98
N ARG A 76 -3.49 -10.23 -2.96
CA ARG A 76 -4.52 -9.25 -2.57
C ARG A 76 -4.01 -8.34 -1.46
N THR A 77 -4.44 -7.08 -1.51
CA THR A 77 -4.37 -6.15 -0.37
C THR A 77 -5.59 -6.39 0.52
N PRO A 78 -5.42 -6.54 1.85
CA PRO A 78 -6.53 -6.83 2.75
C PRO A 78 -7.58 -5.72 2.78
N GLU A 79 -8.80 -6.08 3.16
CA GLU A 79 -9.92 -5.20 3.46
C GLU A 79 -10.23 -5.30 4.97
N GLY A 80 -10.74 -4.22 5.57
CA GLY A 80 -11.05 -4.17 7.00
C GLY A 80 -10.31 -3.08 7.76
N ASP A 81 -10.40 -3.14 9.09
CA ASP A 81 -9.82 -2.17 10.01
C ASP A 81 -8.57 -2.71 10.71
N TYR A 82 -7.51 -1.90 10.68
CA TYR A 82 -6.20 -2.23 11.25
C TYR A 82 -5.58 -1.00 11.93
N LEU A 83 -4.38 -1.18 12.48
CA LEU A 83 -3.54 -0.10 12.99
C LEU A 83 -2.25 -0.01 12.16
N ILE A 84 -1.69 1.19 12.08
CA ILE A 84 -0.29 1.36 11.72
C ILE A 84 0.56 0.98 12.93
N ASP A 85 1.42 -0.03 12.83
CA ASP A 85 2.08 -0.61 14.02
C ASP A 85 3.61 -0.67 13.93
N ARG A 86 4.18 -0.49 12.74
CA ARG A 86 5.62 -0.61 12.49
C ARG A 86 6.11 0.52 11.60
N ARG A 87 7.42 0.79 11.68
CA ARG A 87 8.11 1.77 10.85
C ARG A 87 9.44 1.20 10.39
N ASN A 88 9.75 1.31 9.10
CA ASN A 88 11.01 0.85 8.56
C ASN A 88 11.74 1.99 7.81
N PRO A 89 12.71 2.66 8.46
CA PRO A 89 13.55 3.67 7.81
C PRO A 89 14.55 3.06 6.81
N ASN A 90 14.80 1.75 6.84
CA ASN A 90 15.77 1.04 6.02
C ASN A 90 15.12 0.15 4.95
N SER A 91 13.85 0.41 4.64
CA SER A 91 13.08 -0.35 3.67
C SER A 91 13.79 -0.43 2.30
N ARG A 92 13.76 -1.62 1.70
CA ARG A 92 14.17 -1.85 0.30
C ARG A 92 13.33 -1.07 -0.72
N TYR A 93 12.24 -0.46 -0.27
CA TYR A 93 11.30 0.36 -1.03
C TYR A 93 11.30 1.84 -0.55
N HIS A 94 12.50 2.37 -0.26
CA HIS A 94 12.76 3.74 0.23
C HIS A 94 12.41 3.99 1.71
N LEU A 95 11.13 3.90 2.05
CA LEU A 95 10.58 3.96 3.42
C LEU A 95 9.34 3.05 3.47
N SER A 96 8.96 2.60 4.66
CA SER A 96 7.65 1.97 4.85
C SER A 96 7.08 2.12 6.26
N ILE A 97 5.76 2.02 6.36
CA ILE A 97 5.00 1.88 7.61
C ILE A 97 4.13 0.62 7.53
N GLY A 98 4.07 -0.14 8.61
CA GLY A 98 3.39 -1.44 8.66
C GLY A 98 1.93 -1.33 9.04
N VAL A 99 1.12 -2.20 8.46
CA VAL A 99 -0.29 -2.43 8.83
C VAL A 99 -0.35 -3.66 9.73
N SER A 100 -1.16 -3.61 10.77
CA SER A 100 -1.34 -4.71 11.75
C SER A 100 -2.14 -5.90 11.21
N TYR A 101 -2.07 -6.16 9.90
CA TYR A 101 -2.57 -7.38 9.29
C TYR A 101 -1.59 -8.54 9.58
N PRO A 102 -2.09 -9.75 9.89
CA PRO A 102 -3.50 -10.10 10.04
C PRO A 102 -4.08 -9.76 11.42
N ASN A 103 -5.39 -9.55 11.48
CA ASN A 103 -6.19 -9.53 12.70
C ASN A 103 -6.71 -10.95 13.06
N ASP A 104 -7.55 -11.08 14.09
CA ASP A 104 -8.09 -12.38 14.51
C ASP A 104 -9.06 -12.99 13.49
N GLU A 105 -9.84 -12.17 12.78
CA GLU A 105 -10.78 -12.61 11.75
C GLU A 105 -10.01 -13.17 10.54
N ASP A 106 -9.00 -12.45 10.04
CA ASP A 106 -8.13 -12.90 8.94
C ASP A 106 -7.47 -14.26 9.26
N ARG A 107 -7.00 -14.41 10.52
CA ARG A 107 -6.41 -15.66 11.00
C ARG A 107 -7.43 -16.79 11.03
N ALA A 108 -8.65 -16.51 11.50
CA ALA A 108 -9.72 -17.50 11.56
C ALA A 108 -10.14 -17.96 10.16
N GLU A 109 -10.26 -17.04 9.21
CA GLU A 109 -10.63 -17.35 7.83
C GLU A 109 -9.56 -18.20 7.13
N ALA A 110 -8.29 -17.80 7.19
CA ALA A 110 -7.20 -18.59 6.60
C ALA A 110 -7.11 -19.99 7.22
N LYS A 111 -7.30 -20.09 8.54
CA LYS A 111 -7.36 -21.37 9.26
C LYS A 111 -8.51 -22.25 8.79
N ALA A 112 -9.70 -21.67 8.53
CA ALA A 112 -10.84 -22.39 7.98
C ALA A 112 -10.55 -22.95 6.57
N LEU A 113 -9.66 -22.29 5.82
CA LEU A 113 -9.16 -22.75 4.52
C LEU A 113 -7.98 -23.74 4.62
N GLY A 114 -7.48 -24.01 5.83
CA GLY A 114 -6.31 -24.87 6.04
C GLY A 114 -5.00 -24.29 5.49
N LYS A 115 -4.90 -22.95 5.38
CA LYS A 115 -3.78 -22.25 4.73
C LYS A 115 -3.19 -21.17 5.65
N PRO A 116 -1.93 -20.75 5.45
CA PRO A 116 -1.35 -19.63 6.18
C PRO A 116 -2.02 -18.31 5.76
N THR A 117 -2.26 -17.42 6.73
CA THR A 117 -2.84 -16.08 6.49
C THR A 117 -1.87 -15.13 5.77
N GLY A 118 -0.57 -15.40 5.86
CA GLY A 118 0.48 -14.47 5.48
C GLY A 118 0.63 -13.34 6.50
N GLY A 119 1.24 -12.23 6.07
CA GLY A 119 1.51 -11.07 6.91
C GLY A 119 2.19 -9.96 6.11
N ASP A 120 2.96 -9.12 6.79
CA ASP A 120 3.86 -8.14 6.19
C ASP A 120 3.21 -7.22 5.15
N ILE A 121 2.05 -6.67 5.50
CA ILE A 121 1.40 -5.62 4.72
C ILE A 121 1.96 -4.27 5.15
N PHE A 122 2.46 -3.51 4.18
CA PHE A 122 3.06 -2.20 4.40
C PHE A 122 2.49 -1.17 3.41
N ILE A 123 2.51 0.10 3.82
CA ILE A 123 2.51 1.24 2.90
C ILE A 123 3.98 1.59 2.65
N HIS A 124 4.41 1.62 1.39
CA HIS A 124 5.82 1.83 1.05
C HIS A 124 6.03 2.66 -0.23
N GLY A 125 7.24 3.20 -0.40
CA GLY A 125 7.65 3.89 -1.62
C GLY A 125 7.92 2.93 -2.78
N ARG A 126 8.61 3.40 -3.80
CA ARG A 126 9.06 2.57 -4.93
C ARG A 126 10.44 1.98 -4.64
N GLY A 127 11.36 2.82 -4.19
CA GLY A 127 12.76 2.50 -3.98
C GLY A 127 13.44 1.83 -5.20
N PRO A 128 14.63 1.26 -5.00
CA PRO A 128 15.40 0.63 -6.08
C PRO A 128 14.75 -0.64 -6.66
N ARG A 129 13.78 -1.24 -5.95
CA ARG A 129 13.10 -2.46 -6.36
C ARG A 129 11.98 -2.21 -7.35
N TYR A 130 11.50 -0.98 -7.48
CA TYR A 130 10.49 -0.64 -8.47
C TYR A 130 11.08 -0.71 -9.87
N GLN A 131 10.46 -1.53 -10.72
CA GLN A 131 10.81 -1.62 -12.13
C GLN A 131 10.08 -0.52 -12.90
N LYS A 132 10.85 0.30 -13.64
CA LYS A 132 10.25 1.35 -14.47
C LYS A 132 9.35 0.71 -15.52
N GLY A 133 8.08 1.10 -15.54
CA GLY A 133 7.06 0.53 -16.43
C GLY A 133 6.31 -0.66 -15.84
N ALA A 134 6.55 -1.01 -14.57
CA ALA A 134 5.71 -1.97 -13.86
C ALA A 134 4.22 -1.53 -13.90
N PRO A 135 3.29 -2.49 -13.86
CA PRO A 135 1.88 -2.19 -13.66
C PRO A 135 1.64 -1.35 -12.41
N ARG A 136 0.50 -0.64 -12.35
CA ARG A 136 0.10 0.12 -11.15
C ARG A 136 0.02 -0.80 -9.92
N ASP A 137 -0.61 -1.95 -10.08
CA ASP A 137 -0.80 -2.95 -9.04
C ASP A 137 0.29 -4.03 -9.18
N TRP A 138 1.43 -3.80 -8.54
CA TRP A 138 2.65 -4.61 -8.71
C TRP A 138 3.13 -5.29 -7.43
N THR A 139 2.49 -5.02 -6.29
CA THR A 139 2.96 -5.53 -5.01
C THR A 139 2.45 -6.96 -4.76
N TRP A 140 2.89 -7.58 -3.65
CA TRP A 140 2.36 -8.86 -3.16
C TRP A 140 1.21 -8.70 -2.15
N GLY A 141 0.60 -7.51 -2.08
CA GLY A 141 -0.47 -7.15 -1.15
C GLY A 141 -0.25 -5.83 -0.41
N CYS A 142 0.97 -5.28 -0.45
CA CYS A 142 1.29 -3.95 0.06
C CYS A 142 0.60 -2.82 -0.73
N ILE A 143 0.62 -1.63 -0.14
CA ILE A 143 0.13 -0.39 -0.74
C ILE A 143 1.36 0.44 -1.15
N ALA A 144 1.55 0.62 -2.45
CA ALA A 144 2.69 1.36 -3.00
C ALA A 144 2.31 2.81 -3.34
N VAL A 145 3.17 3.76 -2.96
CA VAL A 145 3.14 5.17 -3.36
C VAL A 145 4.49 5.56 -3.96
N THR A 146 4.66 6.80 -4.43
CA THR A 146 5.97 7.30 -4.84
C THR A 146 6.91 7.46 -3.64
N ASP A 147 8.22 7.50 -3.90
CA ASP A 147 9.23 7.79 -2.87
C ASP A 147 8.98 9.14 -2.21
N ARG A 148 8.50 10.13 -2.97
CA ARG A 148 8.21 11.46 -2.44
C ARG A 148 7.05 11.44 -1.45
N GLU A 149 6.00 10.69 -1.77
CA GLU A 149 4.78 10.59 -0.97
C GLU A 149 4.99 9.74 0.28
N ILE A 150 5.76 8.65 0.20
CA ILE A 150 6.06 7.86 1.41
C ILE A 150 6.87 8.67 2.43
N GLU A 151 7.70 9.63 2.00
CA GLU A 151 8.37 10.53 2.94
C GLU A 151 7.38 11.42 3.70
N ASP A 152 6.31 11.89 3.03
CA ASP A 152 5.24 12.66 3.67
C ASP A 152 4.43 11.79 4.61
N ILE A 153 3.96 10.64 4.13
CA ILE A 153 3.21 9.66 4.94
C ILE A 153 4.03 9.23 6.16
N TYR A 154 5.33 8.99 6.00
CA TYR A 154 6.22 8.66 7.11
C TYR A 154 6.29 9.82 8.11
N ALA A 155 6.42 11.07 7.68
CA ALA A 155 6.43 12.20 8.60
C ALA A 155 5.08 12.42 9.31
N MET A 156 3.96 12.15 8.64
CA MET A 156 2.61 12.49 9.09
C MET A 156 1.93 11.41 9.94
N VAL A 157 2.09 10.13 9.56
CA VAL A 157 1.34 9.01 10.14
C VAL A 157 2.13 8.37 11.27
N GLN A 158 1.54 8.29 12.45
CA GLN A 158 2.17 7.74 13.65
C GLN A 158 1.74 6.28 13.89
N ASN A 159 2.55 5.53 14.63
CA ASN A 159 2.11 4.22 15.11
C ASN A 159 0.88 4.39 16.02
N GLY A 160 -0.05 3.44 15.95
CA GLY A 160 -1.36 3.51 16.57
C GLY A 160 -2.42 4.25 15.74
N THR A 161 -2.06 4.88 14.61
CA THR A 161 -3.05 5.48 13.71
C THR A 161 -3.93 4.38 13.10
N PRO A 162 -5.26 4.45 13.23
CA PRO A 162 -6.16 3.52 12.57
C PRO A 162 -6.06 3.64 11.05
N ILE A 163 -6.15 2.50 10.36
CA ILE A 163 -6.30 2.42 8.91
C ILE A 163 -7.52 1.57 8.57
N SER A 164 -8.41 2.10 7.72
CA SER A 164 -9.57 1.37 7.20
C SER A 164 -9.37 1.16 5.69
N ILE A 165 -9.42 -0.08 5.25
CA ILE A 165 -9.23 -0.46 3.84
C ILE A 165 -10.54 -1.01 3.29
N TYR A 166 -11.11 -0.32 2.30
CA TYR A 166 -12.38 -0.67 1.69
C TYR A 166 -12.20 -1.13 0.25
N ALA A 167 -13.09 -2.02 -0.20
CA ALA A 167 -13.15 -2.44 -1.61
C ALA A 167 -13.35 -1.23 -2.55
N GLN A 168 -14.24 -0.30 -2.19
CA GLN A 168 -14.60 0.87 -3.00
C GLN A 168 -15.21 1.98 -2.13
N LYS A 169 -15.33 3.19 -2.67
CA LYS A 169 -16.03 4.28 -1.99
C LYS A 169 -17.52 3.95 -1.79
N PRO A 170 -18.14 4.40 -0.68
CA PRO A 170 -19.58 4.33 -0.54
C PRO A 170 -20.24 5.17 -1.65
N VAL A 171 -21.10 4.52 -2.43
CA VAL A 171 -21.94 5.21 -3.41
C VAL A 171 -23.01 5.96 -2.62
N VAL A 172 -22.86 7.27 -2.51
CA VAL A 172 -23.92 8.12 -1.98
C VAL A 172 -25.01 8.20 -3.05
N VAL A 173 -25.96 7.25 -3.01
CA VAL A 173 -27.25 7.44 -3.67
C VAL A 173 -27.93 8.59 -2.93
N ALA A 174 -27.99 9.75 -3.60
CA ALA A 174 -28.77 10.87 -3.09
C ALA A 174 -30.19 10.36 -2.80
N ALA A 175 -30.58 10.35 -1.53
CA ALA A 175 -31.96 10.04 -1.16
C ALA A 175 -32.88 10.95 -1.98
N PRO A 176 -33.96 10.43 -2.59
CA PRO A 176 -34.91 11.28 -3.28
C PRO A 176 -35.45 12.30 -2.28
N ALA A 177 -35.51 13.58 -2.68
CA ALA A 177 -35.89 14.72 -1.84
C ALA A 177 -37.31 14.63 -1.22
N ALA A 178 -38.05 13.55 -1.45
CA ALA A 178 -39.37 13.30 -0.90
C ALA A 178 -39.36 12.70 0.52
N GLU A 179 -38.25 12.15 1.00
CA GLU A 179 -38.18 11.44 2.29
C GLU A 179 -37.55 12.29 3.42
N LEU A 180 -37.76 13.61 3.38
CA LEU A 180 -37.45 14.54 4.48
C LEU A 180 -38.72 15.16 5.12
N ALA A 181 -39.92 14.80 4.63
CA ALA A 181 -41.17 15.41 5.07
C ALA A 181 -42.05 14.54 5.99
N ALA A 182 -41.64 13.30 6.30
CA ALA A 182 -42.39 12.44 7.23
C ALA A 182 -41.51 12.07 8.41
N GLY A 183 -41.70 12.77 9.52
CA GLY A 183 -41.21 12.33 10.83
C GLY A 183 -41.97 11.07 11.23
N ASP A 184 -41.38 9.91 10.97
CA ASP A 184 -41.55 8.68 11.73
C ASP A 184 -40.44 7.72 11.27
N ALA A 185 -39.53 7.39 12.19
CA ALA A 185 -38.45 6.44 11.92
C ALA A 185 -39.02 5.02 11.84
N VAL A 186 -39.36 4.57 10.63
CA VAL A 186 -39.52 3.15 10.35
C VAL A 186 -38.13 2.55 10.22
N VAL A 187 -37.75 1.70 11.17
CA VAL A 187 -36.57 0.83 11.03
C VAL A 187 -36.90 -0.22 9.97
N VAL A 188 -36.54 0.05 8.73
CA VAL A 188 -36.47 -0.97 7.68
C VAL A 188 -35.06 -1.56 7.75
N GLN A 189 -34.95 -2.75 8.31
CA GLN A 189 -33.74 -3.56 8.16
C GLN A 189 -33.53 -3.82 6.65
N PRO A 190 -32.30 -3.71 6.13
CA PRO A 190 -32.04 -4.10 4.75
C PRO A 190 -32.42 -5.57 4.58
N THR A 191 -33.31 -5.84 3.63
CA THR A 191 -33.54 -7.19 3.12
C THR A 191 -32.20 -7.78 2.68
N PRO A 192 -31.89 -9.04 3.02
CA PRO A 192 -30.70 -9.71 2.49
C PRO A 192 -30.73 -9.62 0.97
N ALA A 193 -29.58 -9.30 0.38
CA ALA A 193 -29.45 -9.23 -1.07
C ALA A 193 -30.00 -10.53 -1.70
N PRO A 194 -30.84 -10.44 -2.75
CA PRO A 194 -31.24 -11.62 -3.49
C PRO A 194 -30.00 -12.20 -4.15
N ASP A 195 -29.77 -13.48 -3.87
CA ASP A 195 -28.86 -14.41 -4.53
C ASP A 195 -27.68 -13.78 -5.27
N ALA A 196 -26.50 -13.90 -4.65
CA ALA A 196 -25.22 -13.84 -5.33
C ALA A 196 -25.33 -14.60 -6.64
N GLN A 197 -25.35 -13.86 -7.74
CA GLN A 197 -25.09 -14.44 -9.05
C GLN A 197 -23.71 -15.09 -8.94
N VAL A 198 -23.73 -16.41 -9.05
CA VAL A 198 -22.56 -17.27 -9.09
C VAL A 198 -21.57 -16.65 -10.06
N ALA A 199 -20.51 -16.04 -9.52
CA ALA A 199 -19.32 -15.73 -10.30
C ALA A 199 -18.90 -17.01 -11.03
N PRO A 200 -18.43 -16.93 -12.29
CA PRO A 200 -17.93 -18.12 -12.96
C PRO A 200 -16.93 -18.83 -12.03
N PRO A 201 -16.98 -20.17 -11.92
CA PRO A 201 -16.09 -20.89 -11.02
C PRO A 201 -14.66 -20.45 -11.29
N SER A 202 -13.91 -20.17 -10.23
CA SER A 202 -12.46 -20.02 -10.36
C SER A 202 -11.92 -21.22 -11.14
N PRO A 203 -10.96 -21.01 -12.06
CA PRO A 203 -10.37 -22.10 -12.82
C PRO A 203 -9.96 -23.23 -11.87
N ALA A 204 -10.24 -24.47 -12.25
CA ALA A 204 -9.86 -25.60 -11.42
C ALA A 204 -8.33 -25.58 -11.22
N PRO A 205 -7.79 -26.20 -10.16
CA PRO A 205 -6.33 -26.28 -9.96
C PRO A 205 -5.57 -26.89 -11.15
N SER A 206 -6.26 -27.62 -12.04
CA SER A 206 -5.73 -28.15 -13.29
C SER A 206 -5.66 -27.13 -14.45
N ASP A 207 -6.40 -26.02 -14.35
CA ASP A 207 -6.48 -24.95 -15.35
C ASP A 207 -5.54 -23.79 -15.00
N VAL A 208 -5.02 -23.76 -13.78
CA VAL A 208 -3.93 -22.88 -13.35
C VAL A 208 -2.62 -23.59 -13.65
N MET A 209 -1.80 -23.03 -14.53
CA MET A 209 -0.48 -23.59 -14.80
C MET A 209 0.30 -23.68 -13.48
N PRO A 210 0.89 -24.84 -13.16
CA PRO A 210 1.67 -25.00 -11.93
C PRO A 210 2.85 -24.00 -11.95
N MET A 211 3.29 -23.54 -10.77
CA MET A 211 4.21 -22.40 -10.62
C MET A 211 5.56 -22.60 -11.35
N ASP A 212 5.94 -23.84 -11.59
CA ASP A 212 7.09 -24.34 -12.34
C ASP A 212 6.90 -24.32 -13.88
N GLN A 213 5.71 -23.99 -14.36
CA GLN A 213 5.35 -23.89 -15.79
C GLN A 213 4.95 -22.47 -16.23
N LEU A 214 4.97 -21.48 -15.32
CA LEU A 214 4.78 -20.07 -15.69
C LEU A 214 6.07 -19.53 -16.35
N PRO A 215 6.02 -18.96 -17.56
CA PRO A 215 7.22 -18.43 -18.22
C PRO A 215 7.70 -17.17 -17.49
N VAL A 216 8.83 -17.29 -16.78
CA VAL A 216 9.56 -16.13 -16.25
C VAL A 216 10.35 -15.48 -17.38
N LEU A 217 9.78 -14.41 -17.93
CA LEU A 217 10.46 -13.50 -18.85
C LEU A 217 11.45 -12.63 -18.07
N SER A 218 12.65 -13.17 -17.83
CA SER A 218 13.83 -12.31 -17.81
C SER A 218 14.22 -12.03 -19.26
N LEU A 219 14.91 -10.95 -19.53
CA LEU A 219 15.55 -10.69 -20.82
C LEU A 219 17.01 -10.44 -20.53
N GLY A 220 17.90 -11.24 -21.13
CA GLY A 220 19.31 -10.93 -21.24
C GLY A 220 19.54 -9.66 -22.07
N PRO A 221 20.77 -9.15 -22.16
CA PRO A 221 21.07 -7.92 -22.91
C PRO A 221 20.66 -7.97 -24.40
N ASP A 222 20.42 -9.17 -24.94
CA ASP A 222 19.97 -9.42 -26.32
C ASP A 222 18.50 -9.87 -26.43
N GLY A 223 17.73 -9.83 -25.34
CA GLY A 223 16.31 -10.20 -25.35
C GLY A 223 16.02 -11.70 -25.21
N ALA A 224 16.94 -12.52 -24.71
CA ALA A 224 16.73 -13.96 -24.45
C ALA A 224 16.56 -14.26 -22.94
N PRO A 225 15.61 -15.12 -22.52
CA PRO A 225 15.29 -15.29 -21.11
C PRO A 225 16.29 -16.11 -20.28
N LEU A 226 16.56 -15.61 -19.06
CA LEU A 226 17.38 -16.24 -18.01
C LEU A 226 16.54 -16.48 -16.74
N ALA A 227 16.70 -17.63 -16.09
CA ALA A 227 15.85 -18.10 -14.99
C ALA A 227 15.79 -17.14 -13.77
N ALA A 228 14.61 -17.03 -13.14
CA ALA A 228 14.35 -16.22 -11.95
C ALA A 228 14.19 -17.08 -10.68
N THR A 229 14.70 -16.58 -9.55
CA THR A 229 14.52 -17.15 -8.21
C THR A 229 13.61 -16.25 -7.35
N PRO A 230 12.83 -16.82 -6.40
CA PRO A 230 11.94 -16.05 -5.53
C PRO A 230 12.72 -15.42 -4.36
N VAL A 231 12.35 -14.20 -3.94
CA VAL A 231 12.96 -13.55 -2.76
C VAL A 231 11.88 -12.98 -1.84
N ALA A 232 11.74 -13.63 -0.68
CA ALA A 232 11.07 -13.13 0.51
C ALA A 232 11.83 -11.94 1.17
N ASP A 233 11.24 -11.43 2.25
CA ASP A 233 11.78 -10.47 3.23
C ASP A 233 11.80 -8.99 2.86
N ALA A 234 10.69 -8.30 3.11
CA ALA A 234 10.74 -6.88 3.43
C ALA A 234 11.30 -6.66 4.85
N GLN A 235 12.61 -6.91 5.04
CA GLN A 235 13.39 -6.38 6.17
C GLN A 235 14.24 -5.21 5.67
#